data_AF-A0A7S0MLS7-F1
#
_entry.id   AF-A0A7S0MLS7-F1
#
_cell.length_a   1.000
_cell.length_b   1.000
_cell.length_c   1.000
_cell.angle_alpha   90.00
_cell.angle_beta   90.00
_cell.angle_gamma   90.00
#
_symmetry.space_group_name_H-M   'P 1'
#
loop_
_entity.id
_entity.type
_entity.pdbx_description
1 polymer ?
#
loop_
_entity_poly.entity_id
_entity_poly.type
_entity_poly.pdbx_seq_one_letter_code
_entity_poly.pdbx_strand_id
1 'polypeptide(L)'
;MAGNSEALYTTVIVYGSVFAILLLIFCLVRNVFPRAFNPRNSVRELGCELAARKFGFVGWILGVWNFSDQEMFEQCGLDAIAFLRIVHVGFKISLMGCFNAIYLIPIYFNAQITDANRA
;
A
#
# COMPACT_ATOMS: atom_id res chain seq x y z
N MET A 1 12.36 1.86 28.37
CA MET A 1 11.32 1.77 27.32
C MET A 1 11.05 3.09 26.58
N ALA A 2 11.42 4.27 27.11
CA ALA A 2 11.21 5.54 26.41
C ALA A 2 11.98 5.68 25.07
N GLY A 3 13.22 5.18 24.97
CA GLY A 3 14.03 5.35 23.75
C GLY A 3 13.52 4.65 22.48
N ASN A 4 12.74 3.57 22.62
CA ASN A 4 12.27 2.79 21.47
C ASN A 4 11.06 3.47 20.79
N SER A 5 10.16 4.05 21.57
CA SER A 5 9.00 4.77 21.05
C SER A 5 9.40 6.03 20.29
N GLU A 6 10.40 6.77 20.80
CA GLU A 6 10.94 7.96 20.15
C GLU A 6 11.62 7.64 18.81
N ALA A 7 12.37 6.53 18.75
CA ALA A 7 13.00 6.08 17.52
C ALA A 7 11.97 5.70 16.45
N LEU A 8 10.89 5.00 16.85
CA LEU A 8 9.78 4.64 15.95
C LEU A 8 9.03 5.88 15.46
N TYR A 9 8.73 6.82 16.35
CA TYR A 9 8.06 8.07 16.00
C TYR A 9 8.87 8.87 14.98
N THR A 10 10.18 9.02 15.24
CA THR A 10 11.10 9.74 14.35
C THR A 10 11.17 9.08 12.98
N THR A 11 11.29 7.75 12.93
CA THR A 11 11.36 7.03 11.64
C THR A 11 10.05 7.15 10.85
N VAL A 12 8.89 7.03 11.50
CA VAL A 12 7.58 7.20 10.84
C VAL A 12 7.44 8.61 10.26
N ILE A 13 7.84 9.66 10.99
CA ILE A 13 7.77 11.03 10.49
C ILE A 13 8.70 11.26 9.32
N VAL A 14 9.96 10.83 9.45
CA VAL A 14 10.97 11.06 8.40
C VAL A 14 10.57 10.30 7.13
N TYR A 15 10.36 8.99 7.20
CA TYR A 15 10.00 8.21 6.01
C TYR A 15 8.61 8.57 5.47
N GLY A 16 7.64 8.85 6.36
CA GLY A 16 6.28 9.25 5.97
C GLY A 16 6.25 10.59 5.25
N SER A 17 7.03 11.57 5.71
CA SER A 17 7.13 12.89 5.06
C SER A 17 7.79 12.78 3.67
N VAL A 18 8.88 12.02 3.54
CA VAL A 18 9.51 11.77 2.23
C VAL A 18 8.54 11.07 1.29
N PHE A 19 7.83 10.04 1.77
CA PHE A 19 6.80 9.35 1.00
C PHE A 19 5.70 10.30 0.53
N ALA A 20 5.19 11.16 1.41
CA ALA A 20 4.13 12.13 1.06
C ALA A 20 4.60 13.13 0.00
N ILE A 21 5.82 13.66 0.12
CA ILE A 21 6.41 14.57 -0.87
C ILE A 21 6.55 13.87 -2.23
N LEU A 22 7.10 12.66 -2.25
CA LEU A 22 7.25 11.88 -3.49
C LEU A 22 5.89 11.52 -4.10
N LEU A 23 4.89 11.19 -3.29
CA LEU A 23 3.53 10.90 -3.75
C LEU A 23 2.89 12.14 -4.38
N LEU A 24 3.06 13.32 -3.78
CA LEU A 24 2.59 14.59 -4.35
C LEU A 24 3.27 14.90 -5.67
N ILE A 25 4.60 14.78 -5.74
CA ILE A 25 5.36 14.95 -6.98
C ILE A 25 4.87 13.98 -8.04
N PHE A 26 4.69 12.70 -7.69
CA PHE A 26 4.16 11.69 -8.61
C PHE A 26 2.78 12.08 -9.16
N CYS A 27 1.86 12.50 -8.31
CA CYS A 27 0.51 12.91 -8.74
C CYS A 27 0.53 14.13 -9.67
N LEU A 28 1.48 15.07 -9.49
CA LEU A 28 1.66 16.20 -10.40
C LEU A 28 2.31 15.77 -11.72
N VAL A 29 3.45 15.09 -11.65
CA VAL A 29 4.26 14.69 -12.81
C VAL A 29 3.49 13.73 -13.71
N ARG A 30 2.73 12.79 -13.15
CA ARG A 30 1.89 11.84 -13.91
C ARG A 30 0.88 12.57 -14.81
N ASN A 31 0.31 13.68 -14.35
CA ASN A 31 -0.66 14.46 -15.11
C ASN A 31 0.02 15.30 -16.21
N VAL A 32 1.22 15.81 -15.95
CA VAL A 32 1.99 16.63 -16.92
C VAL A 32 2.63 15.77 -18.01
N PHE A 33 3.12 14.57 -17.67
CA PHE A 33 3.85 13.69 -18.59
C PHE A 33 3.17 12.33 -18.79
N PRO A 34 1.94 12.28 -19.35
CA PRO A 34 1.19 11.03 -19.52
C PRO A 34 1.89 10.04 -20.47
N ARG A 35 2.74 10.52 -21.39
CA ARG A 35 3.51 9.66 -22.30
C ARG A 35 4.53 8.77 -21.60
N ALA A 36 5.20 9.29 -20.57
CA ALA A 36 6.20 8.53 -19.82
C ALA A 36 5.55 7.57 -18.82
N PHE A 37 4.47 7.99 -18.17
CA PHE A 37 3.78 7.20 -17.14
C PHE A 37 2.71 6.25 -17.68
N ASN A 38 2.24 6.46 -18.91
CA ASN A 38 1.29 5.60 -19.59
C ASN A 38 1.72 5.34 -21.05
N PRO A 39 2.85 4.63 -21.25
CA PRO A 39 3.34 4.31 -22.59
C PRO A 39 2.36 3.40 -23.33
N ARG A 40 1.64 2.56 -22.59
CA ARG A 40 0.64 1.61 -23.12
C ARG A 40 -0.55 2.30 -23.78
N ASN A 41 -0.94 3.48 -23.31
CA ASN A 41 -1.93 4.31 -23.98
C ASN A 41 -1.33 5.20 -25.10
N SER A 42 -0.01 5.38 -25.10
CA SER A 42 0.67 6.30 -26.02
C SER A 42 1.10 5.62 -27.33
N VAL A 43 1.29 4.30 -27.31
CA VAL A 43 1.67 3.50 -28.48
C VAL A 43 0.48 2.63 -28.89
N ARG A 44 -0.01 2.82 -30.11
CA ARG A 44 -1.24 2.15 -30.59
C ARG A 44 -1.14 0.62 -30.58
N GLU A 45 0.05 0.08 -30.81
CA GLU A 45 0.31 -1.38 -30.83
C GLU A 45 0.28 -2.01 -29.43
N LEU A 46 0.56 -1.24 -28.38
CA LEU A 46 0.49 -1.70 -26.99
C LEU A 46 -0.84 -1.34 -26.32
N GLY A 47 -1.76 -0.71 -27.06
CA GLY A 47 -3.04 -0.21 -26.58
C GLY A 47 -3.83 -1.25 -25.79
N CYS A 48 -4.36 -0.83 -24.65
CA CYS A 48 -5.14 -1.68 -23.75
C CYS A 48 -6.28 -0.84 -23.15
N GLU A 49 -7.48 -1.40 -23.04
CA GLU A 49 -8.63 -0.69 -22.46
C GLU A 49 -8.38 -0.22 -21.02
N LEU A 50 -7.61 -0.99 -20.26
CA LEU A 50 -7.19 -0.64 -18.90
C LEU A 50 -6.32 0.64 -18.88
N ALA A 51 -5.45 0.79 -19.88
CA ALA A 51 -4.56 1.93 -20.03
C ALA A 51 -5.28 3.19 -20.53
N ALA A 52 -6.44 3.04 -21.18
CA ALA A 52 -7.25 4.15 -21.66
C ALA A 52 -8.01 4.89 -20.53
N ARG A 53 -8.20 4.25 -19.37
CA ARG A 53 -8.89 4.87 -18.22
C ARG A 53 -8.06 6.03 -17.66
N LYS A 54 -8.63 7.24 -17.70
CA LYS A 54 -8.04 8.43 -17.09
C LYS A 54 -8.57 8.60 -15.68
N PHE A 55 -7.67 8.92 -14.75
CA PHE A 55 -8.00 9.14 -13.36
C PHE A 55 -7.58 10.55 -12.94
N GLY A 56 -8.30 11.13 -11.97
CA GLY A 56 -7.93 12.40 -11.36
C GLY A 56 -6.72 12.29 -10.41
N PHE A 57 -6.38 13.40 -9.76
CA PHE A 57 -5.18 13.55 -8.91
C PHE A 57 -5.01 12.45 -7.84
N VAL A 58 -6.10 12.09 -7.13
CA VAL A 58 -6.11 10.98 -6.14
C VAL A 58 -7.01 9.82 -6.61
N GLY A 59 -7.91 10.08 -7.57
CA GLY A 59 -8.89 9.10 -8.04
C GLY A 59 -8.27 7.83 -8.65
N TRP A 60 -6.98 7.86 -9.00
CA TRP A 60 -6.27 6.69 -9.50
C TRP A 60 -6.08 5.62 -8.44
N ILE A 61 -6.01 5.98 -7.15
CA ILE A 61 -5.85 5.00 -6.06
C ILE A 61 -7.11 4.13 -5.97
N LEU A 62 -8.27 4.78 -5.93
CA LEU A 62 -9.57 4.08 -5.94
C LEU A 62 -9.79 3.33 -7.25
N GLY A 63 -9.40 3.93 -8.37
CA GLY A 63 -9.44 3.29 -9.68
C GLY A 63 -8.63 1.99 -9.74
N VAL A 64 -7.42 1.99 -9.17
CA VAL A 64 -6.55 0.81 -9.12
C VAL A 64 -7.10 -0.26 -8.18
N TRP A 65 -7.68 0.15 -7.05
CA TRP A 65 -8.27 -0.79 -6.09
C TRP A 65 -9.49 -1.53 -6.65
N ASN A 66 -10.23 -0.92 -7.58
CA ASN A 66 -11.47 -1.45 -8.11
C ASN A 66 -11.32 -2.28 -9.39
N PHE A 67 -10.09 -2.60 -9.83
CA PHE A 67 -9.89 -3.47 -10.99
C PHE A 67 -10.27 -4.92 -10.69
N SER A 68 -10.92 -5.56 -11.66
CA SER A 68 -11.25 -6.98 -11.56
C SER A 68 -10.04 -7.83 -11.92
N ASP A 69 -9.80 -8.91 -11.16
CA ASP A 69 -8.76 -9.91 -11.45
C ASP A 69 -8.87 -10.44 -12.89
N GLN A 70 -10.10 -10.57 -13.44
CA GLN A 70 -10.31 -11.02 -14.81
C GLN A 70 -9.82 -10.00 -15.85
N GLU A 71 -10.15 -8.72 -15.67
CA GLU A 71 -9.67 -7.64 -16.55
C GLU A 71 -8.14 -7.56 -16.50
N MET A 72 -7.55 -7.75 -15.33
CA MET A 72 -6.10 -7.76 -15.17
C MET A 72 -5.45 -8.99 -15.83
N PHE A 73 -6.15 -10.12 -15.88
CA PHE A 73 -5.60 -11.37 -16.41
C PHE A 73 -5.45 -11.28 -17.91
N GLU A 74 -6.52 -10.82 -18.55
CA GLU A 74 -6.60 -10.65 -20.00
C GLU A 74 -5.60 -9.60 -20.51
N GLN A 75 -5.35 -8.55 -19.72
CA GLN A 75 -4.57 -7.40 -20.18
C GLN A 75 -3.11 -7.39 -19.69
N CYS A 76 -2.80 -7.91 -18.51
CA CYS A 76 -1.45 -7.87 -17.92
C CYS A 76 -0.75 -9.23 -17.91
N GLY A 77 -1.47 -10.32 -18.21
CA GLY A 77 -0.93 -11.67 -18.23
C GLY A 77 -0.84 -12.33 -16.85
N LEU A 78 -0.44 -13.60 -16.85
CA LEU A 78 -0.46 -14.46 -15.67
C LEU A 78 0.57 -14.04 -14.60
N ASP A 79 1.78 -13.67 -15.01
CA ASP A 79 2.88 -13.34 -14.09
C ASP A 79 2.55 -12.11 -13.23
N ALA A 80 2.01 -11.06 -13.85
CA ALA A 80 1.58 -9.84 -13.16
C ALA A 80 0.51 -10.13 -12.10
N ILE A 81 -0.46 -11.00 -12.40
CA ILE A 81 -1.49 -11.42 -11.44
C ILE A 81 -0.91 -12.29 -10.34
N ALA A 82 -0.04 -13.23 -10.67
CA ALA A 82 0.59 -14.09 -9.68
C ALA A 82 1.34 -13.25 -8.64
N PHE A 83 2.11 -12.25 -9.09
CA PHE A 83 2.79 -11.30 -8.21
C PHE A 83 1.81 -10.52 -7.33
N LEU A 84 0.77 -9.91 -7.92
CA LEU A 84 -0.21 -9.12 -7.16
C LEU A 84 -1.00 -9.96 -6.16
N ARG A 85 -1.31 -11.21 -6.51
CA ARG A 85 -1.97 -12.16 -5.60
C ARG A 85 -1.10 -12.46 -4.39
N ILE A 86 0.20 -12.65 -4.58
CA ILE A 86 1.16 -12.84 -3.47
C ILE A 86 1.15 -11.60 -2.55
N VAL A 87 1.21 -10.39 -3.11
CA VAL A 87 1.17 -9.14 -2.33
C VAL A 87 -0.15 -9.00 -1.56
N HIS A 88 -1.29 -9.31 -2.18
CA HIS A 88 -2.60 -9.24 -1.54
C HIS A 88 -2.74 -10.27 -0.40
N VAL A 89 -2.26 -11.50 -0.60
CA VAL A 89 -2.22 -12.51 0.47
C VAL A 89 -1.33 -12.04 1.62
N GLY A 90 -0.14 -11.50 1.32
CA GLY A 90 0.75 -10.92 2.32
C GLY A 90 0.07 -9.81 3.13
N PHE A 91 -0.63 -8.89 2.47
CA PHE A 91 -1.40 -7.84 3.12
C PHE A 91 -2.48 -8.40 4.06
N LYS A 92 -3.24 -9.41 3.63
CA LYS A 92 -4.25 -10.07 4.46
C LYS A 92 -3.65 -10.72 5.71
N ILE A 93 -2.50 -11.39 5.58
CA ILE A 93 -1.79 -12.01 6.70
C ILE A 93 -1.27 -10.94 7.66
N SER A 94 -0.64 -9.88 7.16
CA SER A 94 -0.18 -8.76 8.00
C SER A 94 -1.33 -8.10 8.75
N LEU A 95 -2.47 -7.90 8.09
CA LEU A 95 -3.67 -7.32 8.72
C LEU A 95 -4.21 -8.22 9.84
N MET A 96 -4.23 -9.54 9.63
CA MET A 96 -4.59 -10.51 10.67
C MET A 96 -3.64 -10.42 11.88
N GLY A 97 -2.33 -10.27 11.65
CA GLY A 97 -1.35 -10.02 12.71
C GLY A 97 -1.64 -8.73 13.50
N CYS A 98 -1.99 -7.64 12.81
CA CYS A 98 -2.40 -6.40 13.47
C CYS A 98 -3.66 -6.57 14.33
N PHE A 99 -4.67 -7.31 13.86
CA PHE A 99 -5.86 -7.61 14.67
C PHE A 99 -5.53 -8.47 15.89
N ASN A 100 -4.61 -9.41 15.75
CA ASN A 100 -4.14 -10.22 16.88
C ASN A 100 -3.46 -9.34 17.95
N ALA A 101 -2.72 -8.31 17.55
CA ALA A 101 -2.12 -7.35 18.47
C ALA A 101 -3.15 -6.63 19.36
N ILE A 102 -4.33 -6.30 18.83
CA ILE A 102 -5.42 -5.65 19.61
C ILE A 102 -5.81 -6.51 20.81
N TYR A 103 -5.84 -7.83 20.65
CA TYR A 103 -6.16 -8.77 21.72
C TYR A 103 -4.98 -9.00 22.68
N LEU A 104 -3.75 -9.05 22.16
CA LEU A 104 -2.56 -9.29 22.96
C LEU A 104 -2.17 -8.11 23.86
N ILE A 105 -2.34 -6.87 23.40
CA ILE A 105 -2.00 -5.66 24.17
C ILE A 105 -2.60 -5.67 25.60
N PRO A 106 -3.92 -5.85 25.81
CA PRO A 106 -4.49 -5.86 27.16
C PRO A 106 -4.04 -7.07 27.99
N ILE A 107 -3.80 -8.22 27.36
CA ILE A 107 -3.32 -9.42 28.06
C ILE A 107 -1.92 -9.20 28.63
N TYR A 108 -0.99 -8.68 27.82
CA TYR A 108 0.36 -8.38 28.29
C TYR A 108 0.36 -7.29 29.36
N PHE A 109 -0.52 -6.30 29.24
CA PHE A 109 -0.66 -5.27 30.27
C PHE A 109 -1.14 -5.84 31.61
N ASN A 110 -2.16 -6.72 31.59
CA ASN A 110 -2.67 -7.36 32.80
C ASN A 110 -1.67 -8.35 33.42
N ALA A 111 -0.91 -9.08 32.60
CA ALA A 111 0.14 -9.97 33.06
C ALA A 111 1.23 -9.18 33.82
N GLN A 112 1.68 -8.06 33.27
CA GLN A 112 2.67 -7.18 33.92
C GLN A 112 2.19 -6.66 35.28
N ILE A 113 0.93 -6.24 35.39
CA ILE A 113 0.35 -5.79 36.66
C ILE A 113 0.34 -6.93 37.69
N THR A 114 -0.03 -8.13 37.26
CA THR A 114 -0.11 -9.30 38.13
C THR A 114 1.28 -9.67 38.68
N ASP A 115 2.31 -9.65 37.83
CA ASP A 115 3.69 -9.92 38.22
C ASP A 115 4.22 -8.86 39.20
N ALA A 116 3.88 -7.58 38.97
CA ALA A 116 4.25 -6.47 39.86
C ALA A 116 3.61 -6.57 41.25
N ASN A 117 2.40 -7.13 41.35
CA ASN A 117 1.71 -7.34 42.64
C ASN A 117 2.21 -8.58 43.41
N ARG A 118 2.97 -9.46 42.76
CA ARG A 118 3.49 -10.71 43.36
C ARG A 118 4.94 -10.58 43.86
N ALA A 119 5.65 -9.55 43.41
CA ALA A 119 6.99 -9.17 43.86
C ALA A 119 6.92 -8.30 45.13
#